data_AF-A0A4S3IXK6-F1
#
_entry.id   AF-A0A4S3IXK6-F1
#
_cell.length_a   1.000
_cell.length_b   1.000
_cell.length_c   1.000
_cell.angle_alpha   90.00
_cell.angle_beta   90.00
_cell.angle_gamma   90.00
#
_symmetry.space_group_name_H-M   'P 1'
#
loop_
_entity.id
_entity.type
_entity.pdbx_description
1 polymer ?
#
loop_
_entity_poly.entity_id
_entity_poly.type
_entity_poly.pdbx_seq_one_letter_code
_entity_poly.pdbx_strand_id
1 'polypeptide(L)'
;MTQNEEESLVQWILSLDRRGAPPRPSHVQEMANILLAKRGTTPIQTVGDKWVYNFVKRRDELKSRYFRRYNHQRAKCEDPKLIREWFNRV
;
A
#
# COMPACT_ATOMS: atom_id res chain seq x y z
N MET A 1 -10.53 -7.39 14.30
CA MET A 1 -10.16 -5.97 14.24
C MET A 1 -11.42 -5.14 14.47
N THR A 2 -11.32 -4.05 15.24
CA THR A 2 -12.43 -3.14 15.52
C THR A 2 -12.51 -2.04 14.46
N GLN A 3 -13.66 -1.37 14.35
CA GLN A 3 -13.87 -0.31 13.37
C GLN A 3 -12.87 0.86 13.55
N ASN A 4 -12.55 1.23 14.80
CA ASN A 4 -11.62 2.31 15.10
C ASN A 4 -10.16 1.97 14.69
N GLU A 5 -9.76 0.72 14.87
CA GLU A 5 -8.45 0.22 14.41
C GLU A 5 -8.38 0.23 12.88
N GLU A 6 -9.45 -0.21 12.21
CA GLU A 6 -9.55 -0.16 10.74
C GLU A 6 -9.45 1.29 10.23
N GLU A 7 -10.18 2.23 10.85
CA GLU A 7 -10.15 3.65 10.47
C GLU A 7 -8.77 4.29 10.67
N SER A 8 -8.09 3.96 11.78
CA SER A 8 -6.72 4.42 12.05
C SER A 8 -5.74 3.89 11.00
N LEU A 9 -5.91 2.63 10.56
CA LEU A 9 -5.14 2.03 9.47
C LEU A 9 -5.38 2.73 8.14
N VAL A 10 -6.63 3.10 7.82
CA VAL A 10 -6.96 3.88 6.62
C VAL A 10 -6.20 5.21 6.64
N GLN A 11 -6.28 5.97 7.74
CA GLN A 11 -5.60 7.26 7.85
C GLN A 11 -4.08 7.13 7.74
N TRP A 12 -3.51 6.07 8.32
CA TRP A 12 -2.09 5.75 8.18
C TRP A 12 -1.69 5.47 6.72
N ILE A 13 -2.47 4.66 5.99
CA ILE A 13 -2.25 4.38 4.56
C ILE A 13 -2.32 5.67 3.73
N LEU A 14 -3.34 6.50 3.95
CA LEU A 14 -3.50 7.76 3.24
C LEU A 14 -2.35 8.75 3.52
N SER A 15 -1.87 8.80 4.76
CA SER A 15 -0.70 9.60 5.13
C SER A 15 0.57 9.13 4.40
N LEU A 16 0.76 7.81 4.25
CA LEU A 16 1.90 7.25 3.54
C LEU A 16 1.84 7.53 2.03
N ASP A 17 0.66 7.39 1.43
CA ASP A 17 0.45 7.70 0.01
C ASP A 17 0.72 9.19 -0.29
N ARG A 18 0.27 10.11 0.58
CA ARG A 18 0.58 11.55 0.46
C ARG A 18 2.08 11.86 0.50
N ARG A 19 2.90 11.00 1.12
CA ARG A 19 4.36 11.13 1.18
C ARG A 19 5.06 10.42 0.01
N GLY A 20 4.31 9.88 -0.95
CA GLY A 20 4.85 9.16 -2.10
C GLY A 20 5.35 7.75 -1.77
N ALA A 21 5.00 7.20 -0.61
CA ALA A 21 5.45 5.88 -0.15
C ALA A 21 4.26 4.97 0.22
N PRO A 22 3.31 4.69 -0.70
CA PRO A 22 2.15 3.88 -0.39
C PRO A 22 2.56 2.48 0.12
N PRO A 23 1.94 1.94 1.18
CA PRO A 23 2.37 0.66 1.75
C PRO A 23 2.02 -0.50 0.82
N ARG A 24 2.86 -1.54 0.82
CA ARG A 24 2.54 -2.83 0.19
C ARG A 24 1.49 -3.58 1.03
N PRO A 25 0.67 -4.46 0.42
CA PRO A 25 -0.29 -5.27 1.17
C PRO A 25 0.31 -6.04 2.36
N SER A 26 1.53 -6.55 2.22
CA SER A 26 2.25 -7.24 3.31
C SER A 26 2.50 -6.33 4.52
N HIS A 27 2.90 -5.08 4.30
CA HIS A 27 3.13 -4.11 5.37
C HIS A 27 1.82 -3.71 6.07
N VAL A 28 0.70 -3.66 5.33
CA VAL A 28 -0.62 -3.41 5.91
C VAL A 28 -1.03 -4.58 6.82
N GLN A 29 -0.77 -5.82 6.40
CA GLN A 29 -1.02 -7.02 7.21
C GLN A 29 -0.19 -7.01 8.50
N GLU A 30 1.09 -6.67 8.40
CA GLU A 30 2.00 -6.58 9.54
C GLU A 30 1.57 -5.50 10.53
N MET A 31 1.23 -4.30 10.05
CA MET A 31 0.71 -3.22 10.89
C MET A 31 -0.59 -3.63 11.60
N ALA A 32 -1.48 -4.32 10.89
CA ALA A 32 -2.70 -4.87 11.48
C ALA A 32 -2.42 -5.87 12.61
N ASN A 33 -1.45 -6.77 12.41
CA ASN A 33 -1.03 -7.72 13.44
C ASN A 33 -0.38 -7.02 14.65
N ILE A 34 0.40 -5.96 14.43
CA ILE A 34 0.99 -5.16 15.52
C ILE A 34 -0.11 -4.51 16.38
N LEU A 35 -1.15 -3.96 15.75
CA LEU A 35 -2.29 -3.38 16.47
C LEU A 35 -3.02 -4.44 17.31
N LEU A 36 -3.28 -5.61 16.73
CA LEU A 36 -3.94 -6.71 17.44
C LEU A 36 -3.08 -7.26 18.59
N ALA A 37 -1.77 -7.36 18.41
CA ALA A 37 -0.84 -7.80 19.45
C ALA A 37 -0.81 -6.80 20.63
N LYS A 38 -0.82 -5.49 20.35
CA LYS A 38 -0.88 -4.44 21.39
C LYS A 38 -2.17 -4.45 22.19
N ARG A 39 -3.25 -5.04 21.67
CA ARG A 39 -4.52 -5.18 22.39
C ARG A 39 -4.43 -6.12 23.60
N GLY A 40 -3.35 -6.92 23.71
CA GLY A 40 -3.10 -7.79 24.87
C GLY A 40 -4.10 -8.95 25.00
N THR A 41 -4.75 -9.33 23.90
CA THR A 41 -5.71 -10.43 23.90
C THR A 41 -4.96 -11.76 23.86
N THR A 42 -5.31 -12.70 24.75
CA THR A 42 -4.76 -14.06 24.77
C THR A 42 -5.82 -15.04 24.27
N PRO A 43 -5.56 -15.85 23.22
CA PRO A 43 -4.36 -15.89 22.40
C PRO A 43 -4.22 -14.67 21.47
N ILE A 44 -2.98 -14.38 21.05
CA ILE A 44 -2.68 -13.28 20.13
C ILE A 44 -3.42 -13.54 18.82
N GLN A 45 -4.30 -12.62 18.46
CA GLN A 45 -5.06 -12.71 17.21
C GLN A 45 -4.22 -12.14 16.07
N THR A 46 -4.17 -12.86 14.96
CA THR A 46 -3.58 -12.39 13.70
C THR A 46 -4.66 -12.25 12.64
N VAL A 47 -4.44 -11.37 11.67
CA VAL A 47 -5.30 -11.28 10.49
C VAL A 47 -4.97 -12.40 9.50
N GLY A 48 -6.00 -12.99 8.89
CA GLY A 48 -5.83 -14.02 7.87
C GLY A 48 -5.27 -13.45 6.55
N ASP A 49 -4.72 -14.32 5.70
CA ASP A 49 -4.01 -13.93 4.47
C ASP A 49 -4.86 -13.10 3.49
N LYS A 50 -6.15 -13.40 3.40
CA LYS A 50 -7.08 -12.67 2.51
C LYS A 50 -7.64 -11.39 3.12
N TRP A 51 -7.31 -11.10 4.39
CA TRP A 51 -7.89 -9.98 5.12
C TRP A 51 -7.56 -8.64 4.46
N VAL A 52 -6.31 -8.40 4.04
CA VAL A 52 -5.92 -7.14 3.39
C VAL A 52 -6.68 -6.93 2.09
N TYR A 53 -6.81 -7.97 1.25
CA TYR A 53 -7.56 -7.87 0.00
C TYR A 53 -9.03 -7.54 0.24
N ASN A 54 -9.65 -8.17 1.24
CA ASN A 54 -11.03 -7.88 1.61
C ASN A 54 -11.18 -6.48 2.21
N PHE A 55 -10.26 -6.06 3.07
CA PHE A 55 -10.21 -4.73 3.67
C PHE A 55 -10.17 -3.64 2.60
N VAL A 56 -9.26 -3.77 1.63
CA VAL A 56 -9.15 -2.86 0.48
C VAL A 56 -10.39 -2.89 -0.40
N LYS A 57 -10.98 -4.08 -0.63
CA LYS A 57 -12.20 -4.21 -1.42
C LYS A 57 -13.39 -3.48 -0.79
N ARG A 58 -13.47 -3.46 0.54
CA ARG A 58 -14.54 -2.79 1.32
C ARG A 58 -14.36 -1.27 1.42
N ARG A 59 -13.15 -0.75 1.24
CA ARG A 59 -12.83 0.68 1.39
C ARG A 59 -12.43 1.30 0.06
N ASP A 60 -13.37 1.98 -0.60
CA ASP A 60 -13.14 2.60 -1.91
C ASP A 60 -12.00 3.61 -1.91
N GLU A 61 -11.79 4.31 -0.79
CA GLU A 61 -10.69 5.26 -0.58
C GLU A 61 -9.30 4.65 -0.79
N LEU A 62 -9.15 3.34 -0.55
CA LEU A 62 -7.89 2.63 -0.65
C LEU A 62 -7.64 2.01 -2.03
N LYS A 63 -8.67 1.90 -2.89
CA LYS A 63 -8.56 1.21 -4.19
C LYS A 63 -7.50 1.81 -5.13
N SER A 64 -7.29 3.12 -5.07
CA SER A 64 -6.33 3.83 -5.94
C SER A 64 -4.95 4.03 -5.32
N ARG A 65 -4.78 3.69 -4.03
CA ARG A 65 -3.66 4.12 -3.18
C ARG A 65 -2.58 3.06 -2.96
N TYR A 66 -2.66 1.94 -3.68
CA TYR A 66 -1.62 0.92 -3.65
C TYR A 66 -0.62 1.13 -4.78
N PHE A 67 0.65 0.77 -4.52
CA PHE A 67 1.67 0.68 -5.55
C PHE A 67 1.14 -0.12 -6.75
N ARG A 68 0.88 0.57 -7.85
CA ARG A 68 0.71 -0.08 -9.14
C ARG A 68 2.09 -0.60 -9.55
N ARG A 69 2.14 -1.84 -10.02
CA ARG A 69 3.37 -2.37 -10.64
C ARG A 69 3.81 -1.37 -11.72
N TYR A 70 5.04 -0.89 -11.59
CA TYR A 70 5.62 -0.04 -12.62
C TYR A 70 5.60 -0.80 -13.95
N ASN A 71 5.25 -0.13 -15.05
CA ASN A 71 5.31 -0.80 -16.35
C ASN A 71 6.79 -1.05 -16.67
N HIS A 72 7.20 -2.32 -16.62
CA HIS A 72 8.58 -2.72 -16.84
C HIS A 72 9.08 -2.36 -18.25
N GLN A 73 8.21 -2.38 -19.25
CA GLN A 73 8.56 -1.89 -20.59
C GLN A 73 8.86 -0.39 -20.56
N ARG A 74 8.08 0.39 -19.81
CA ARG A 74 8.33 1.82 -19.63
C ARG A 74 9.66 2.10 -18.94
N ALA A 75 9.99 1.33 -17.89
CA ALA A 75 11.30 1.42 -17.24
C ALA A 75 12.47 1.15 -18.21
N LYS A 76 12.30 0.20 -19.14
CA LYS A 76 13.32 -0.08 -20.17
C LYS A 76 13.45 1.05 -21.19
N CYS A 77 12.39 1.81 -21.43
CA CYS A 77 12.40 2.96 -22.35
C CYS A 77 12.94 4.25 -21.70
N GLU A 78 13.22 4.25 -20.40
CA GLU A 78 13.79 5.40 -19.67
C GLU A 78 15.33 5.46 -19.75
N ASP A 79 15.92 4.97 -20.84
CA ASP A 79 17.36 5.15 -21.09
C ASP A 79 17.64 6.66 -21.21
N PRO A 80 18.53 7.23 -20.35
CA PRO A 80 18.88 8.64 -20.40
C PRO A 80 19.33 9.13 -21.78
N LYS A 81 19.97 8.25 -22.58
CA LYS A 81 20.36 8.57 -23.96
C LYS A 81 19.15 8.72 -24.86
N LEU A 82 18.22 7.76 -24.83
CA LEU A 82 16.99 7.80 -25.64
C LEU A 82 16.10 8.99 -25.28
N ILE A 83 15.96 9.30 -23.98
CA ILE A 83 15.20 10.47 -23.52
C ILE A 83 15.84 11.77 -24.06
N ARG A 84 17.17 11.90 -23.94
CA ARG A 84 17.89 13.10 -24.38
C ARG A 84 17.83 13.28 -25.90
N GLU A 85 17.98 12.20 -26.66
CA GLU A 85 17.84 12.24 -28.12
C GLU A 85 16.43 12.64 -28.56
N TRP A 86 15.38 12.18 -27.87
CA TRP A 86 14.00 12.59 -28.16
C TRP A 86 13.80 14.10 -27.93
N PHE A 87 14.25 14.64 -26.79
CA PHE A 87 14.13 16.08 -26.50
C PHE A 87 14.92 16.96 -27.45
N ASN A 88 16.03 16.47 -28.01
CA ASN A 88 16.80 17.21 -29.03
C ASN A 88 16.14 17.18 -30.43
N ARG A 89 15.15 16.31 -30.66
CA ARG A 89 14.42 16.18 -31.93
C ARG A 89 13.12 16.99 -31.96
N VAL A 90 12.63 17.45 -30.81
CA VAL A 90 11.46 18.34 -30.67
C VAL A 90 11.94 19.78 -30.61
#